data_AF-G5F0X6-F1
#
_entry.id   AF-G5F0X6-F1
#
_cell.length_a   1.000
_cell.length_b   1.000
_cell.length_c   1.000
_cell.angle_alpha   90.00
_cell.angle_beta   90.00
_cell.angle_gamma   90.00
#
_symmetry.space_group_name_H-M   'P 1'
#
loop_
_entity.id
_entity.type
_entity.pdbx_description
1 polymer ?
#
loop_
_entity_poly.entity_id
_entity_poly.type
_entity_poly.pdbx_seq_one_letter_code
_entity_poly.pdbx_strand_id
1 'polypeptide(L)'
;MKEPKNDRRYRSVPVSQPFSDALWACRGATGPLCVGRQGRRMSPNYLPKRWKRLFAEGHALHGLPFVGINRMRATYSTLMQRAGVDHTVINAMQGRSRDSRVLYTNYLNPYEGTFGESADAMGRVVNGS
;
A
#
# COMPACT_ATOMS: atom_id res chain seq x y z
N MET A 1 -10.02 -11.10 20.21
CA MET A 1 -8.87 -10.91 19.28
C MET A 1 -7.63 -11.06 20.12
N LYS A 2 -6.68 -11.92 19.76
CA LYS A 2 -5.48 -12.15 20.57
C LYS A 2 -4.60 -10.90 20.49
N GLU A 3 -4.32 -10.28 21.63
CA GLU A 3 -3.36 -9.17 21.75
C GLU A 3 -2.04 -9.54 21.04
N PRO A 4 -1.40 -8.61 20.31
CA PRO A 4 -0.05 -8.78 19.81
C PRO A 4 0.92 -9.25 20.89
N LYS A 5 1.67 -10.32 20.64
CA LYS A 5 2.70 -10.83 21.58
C LYS A 5 3.88 -9.86 21.77
N ASN A 6 4.04 -8.85 20.92
CA ASN A 6 5.13 -7.87 20.97
C ASN A 6 4.78 -6.56 20.26
N ASP A 7 5.48 -5.49 20.66
CA ASP A 7 5.31 -4.12 20.14
C ASP A 7 5.63 -3.99 18.65
N ARG A 8 6.37 -4.96 18.09
CA ARG A 8 6.71 -5.03 16.66
C ARG A 8 5.50 -5.04 15.72
N ARG A 9 4.27 -5.25 16.22
CA ARG A 9 3.04 -5.16 15.41
C ARG A 9 2.54 -3.74 15.22
N TYR A 10 2.82 -2.85 16.17
CA TYR A 10 2.45 -1.44 16.08
C TYR A 10 3.51 -0.68 15.29
N ARG A 11 3.05 0.25 14.46
CA ARG A 11 3.93 1.06 13.62
C ARG A 11 3.25 2.34 13.23
N SER A 12 4.05 3.40 13.11
CA SER A 12 3.64 4.67 12.55
C SER A 12 4.08 4.71 11.10
N VAL A 13 3.14 5.08 10.22
CA VAL A 13 3.41 5.23 8.78
C VAL A 13 2.98 6.63 8.40
N PRO A 14 3.86 7.45 7.80
CA PRO A 14 3.46 8.75 7.30
C PRO A 14 2.47 8.56 6.14
N VAL A 15 1.40 9.34 6.16
CA VAL A 15 0.46 9.43 5.04
C VAL A 15 0.56 10.84 4.49
N SER A 16 1.03 10.97 3.26
CA SER A 16 1.17 12.26 2.58
C SER A 16 -0.13 12.70 1.93
N GLN A 17 -0.20 13.98 1.57
CA GLN A 17 -1.23 14.48 0.67
C GLN A 17 -1.15 13.80 -0.71
N PRO A 18 -2.28 13.64 -1.41
CA PRO A 18 -3.64 14.07 -1.03
C PRO A 18 -4.37 13.09 -0.08
N PHE A 19 -3.75 11.95 0.25
CA PHE A 19 -4.42 10.89 1.01
C PHE A 19 -4.69 11.27 2.47
N SER A 20 -3.80 12.02 3.10
CA SER A 20 -4.00 12.54 4.46
C SER A 20 -5.26 13.39 4.56
N ASP A 21 -5.48 14.27 3.57
CA ASP A 21 -6.61 15.19 3.56
C ASP A 21 -7.93 14.45 3.38
N ALA A 22 -7.94 13.44 2.49
CA ALA A 22 -9.09 12.58 2.31
C ALA A 22 -9.43 11.79 3.58
N LEU A 23 -8.42 11.24 4.26
CA LEU A 23 -8.62 10.55 5.54
C LEU A 23 -9.13 11.51 6.62
N TRP A 24 -8.60 12.73 6.65
CA TRP A 24 -9.04 13.76 7.58
C TRP A 24 -10.50 14.14 7.31
N ALA A 25 -10.89 14.37 6.06
CA ALA A 25 -12.25 14.72 5.67
C ALA A 25 -13.26 13.60 5.99
N CYS A 26 -12.86 12.33 5.89
CA CYS A 26 -13.71 11.19 6.20
C CYS A 26 -13.68 10.76 7.69
N ARG A 27 -12.91 11.44 8.55
CA ARG A 27 -12.82 11.05 9.97
C ARG A 27 -14.11 11.41 10.71
N GLY A 28 -14.66 10.44 11.44
CA GLY A 28 -15.66 10.72 12.48
C GLY A 28 -15.00 11.32 13.73
N ALA A 29 -15.81 11.77 14.70
CA ALA A 29 -15.30 12.25 15.99
C ALA A 29 -14.52 11.14 16.74
N THR A 30 -15.02 9.91 16.69
CA THR A 30 -14.39 8.71 17.26
C THR A 30 -14.80 7.48 16.45
N GLY A 31 -14.00 6.41 16.53
CA GLY A 31 -14.35 5.10 15.96
C GLY A 31 -13.66 4.77 14.63
N PRO A 32 -14.06 3.67 13.96
CA PRO A 32 -13.40 3.19 12.76
C PRO A 32 -13.72 4.06 11.54
N LEU A 33 -12.71 4.35 10.70
CA LEU A 33 -12.91 5.06 9.43
C LEU A 33 -13.73 4.23 8.43
N CYS A 34 -13.42 2.94 8.30
CA CYS A 34 -14.14 2.03 7.42
C CYS A 34 -15.30 1.37 8.16
N VAL A 35 -16.50 1.95 8.04
CA VAL A 35 -17.74 1.40 8.60
C VAL A 35 -18.55 0.59 7.58
N GLY A 36 -19.18 -0.48 8.06
CA GLY A 36 -20.21 -1.22 7.32
C GLY A 36 -21.60 -0.61 7.50
N ARG A 37 -22.62 -1.22 6.89
CA ARG A 37 -24.02 -0.75 6.92
C ARG A 37 -24.58 -0.56 8.34
N GLN A 38 -24.11 -1.34 9.31
CA GLN A 38 -24.55 -1.28 10.71
C GLN A 38 -23.76 -0.27 11.57
N GLY A 39 -22.97 0.62 10.96
CA GLY A 39 -22.13 1.61 11.68
C GLY A 39 -20.92 1.02 12.41
N ARG A 40 -20.75 -0.31 12.41
CA ARG A 40 -19.59 -1.00 13.00
C ARG A 40 -18.43 -1.08 12.01
N ARG A 41 -17.23 -1.36 12.53
CA ARG A 41 -16.04 -1.63 11.71
C ARG A 41 -16.36 -2.65 10.61
N MET A 42 -16.02 -2.31 9.37
CA MET A 42 -16.21 -3.19 8.23
C MET A 42 -15.44 -4.51 8.41
N SER A 43 -16.13 -5.63 8.17
CA SER A 43 -15.48 -6.94 8.12
C SER A 43 -14.51 -7.03 6.95
N PRO A 44 -13.30 -7.57 7.14
CA PRO A 44 -12.37 -7.86 6.05
C PRO A 44 -12.98 -8.73 4.95
N ASN A 45 -13.92 -9.61 5.28
CA ASN A 45 -14.58 -10.49 4.30
C ASN A 45 -15.56 -9.74 3.39
N TYR A 46 -16.05 -8.57 3.82
CA TYR A 46 -16.98 -7.76 3.05
C TYR A 46 -16.26 -6.78 2.11
N LEU A 47 -15.02 -6.43 2.44
CA LEU A 47 -14.22 -5.47 1.70
C LEU A 47 -14.02 -5.86 0.21
N PRO A 48 -13.69 -7.12 -0.15
CA PRO A 48 -13.57 -7.51 -1.56
C PRO A 48 -14.86 -7.33 -2.37
N LYS A 49 -16.02 -7.60 -1.76
CA LYS A 49 -17.32 -7.42 -2.42
C LYS A 49 -17.60 -5.95 -2.70
N ARG A 50 -17.38 -5.09 -1.70
CA ARG A 50 -17.55 -3.63 -1.86
C ARG A 50 -16.56 -3.06 -2.88
N TRP A 51 -15.32 -3.55 -2.88
CA TRP A 51 -14.30 -3.15 -3.84
C TRP A 51 -14.69 -3.51 -5.27
N LYS A 52 -15.11 -4.77 -5.52
CA LYS A 52 -15.58 -5.19 -6.85
C LYS A 52 -16.73 -4.33 -7.37
N ARG A 53 -17.64 -3.91 -6.49
CA ARG A 53 -18.77 -3.03 -6.87
C ARG A 53 -18.31 -1.67 -7.42
N LEU A 54 -17.16 -1.14 -6.99
CA LEU A 54 -16.68 0.15 -7.49
C LEU A 54 -16.36 0.14 -8.98
N PHE A 55 -16.05 -1.03 -9.55
CA PHE A 55 -15.73 -1.21 -10.97
C PHE A 55 -16.96 -1.52 -11.83
N ALA A 56 -18.12 -1.75 -11.22
CA ALA A 56 -19.35 -1.97 -11.96
C ALA A 56 -19.81 -0.69 -12.67
N GLU A 57 -20.66 -0.84 -13.68
CA GLU A 57 -21.21 0.27 -14.45
C GLU A 57 -21.83 1.35 -13.57
N GLY A 58 -21.56 2.62 -13.89
CA GLY A 58 -22.04 3.78 -13.14
C GLY A 58 -21.36 4.02 -11.78
N HIS A 59 -20.32 3.27 -11.43
CA HIS A 59 -19.55 3.47 -10.20
C HIS A 59 -18.18 4.12 -10.44
N ALA A 60 -17.53 4.54 -9.35
CA ALA A 60 -16.36 5.43 -9.35
C ALA A 60 -15.13 4.91 -10.12
N LEU A 61 -15.00 3.59 -10.29
CA LEU A 61 -13.87 2.96 -11.00
C LEU A 61 -14.34 2.26 -12.29
N HIS A 62 -15.53 2.59 -12.78
CA HIS A 62 -16.02 2.05 -14.04
C HIS A 62 -15.06 2.38 -15.20
N GLY A 63 -14.85 1.42 -16.11
CA GLY A 63 -13.93 1.55 -17.23
C GLY A 63 -12.45 1.27 -16.91
N LEU A 64 -12.08 1.17 -15.63
CA LEU A 64 -10.72 0.80 -15.21
C LEU A 64 -10.55 -0.72 -15.12
N PRO A 65 -9.35 -1.27 -15.43
CA PRO A 65 -9.07 -2.68 -15.23
C PRO A 65 -9.26 -3.09 -13.76
N PHE A 66 -9.97 -4.20 -13.53
CA PHE A 66 -10.19 -4.69 -12.19
C PHE A 66 -8.89 -5.23 -11.58
N VAL A 67 -8.51 -4.70 -10.43
CA VAL A 67 -7.41 -5.20 -9.60
C VAL A 67 -7.96 -5.62 -8.25
N GLY A 68 -7.65 -6.82 -7.77
CA GLY A 68 -8.11 -7.28 -6.46
C GLY A 68 -7.55 -6.42 -5.32
N ILE A 69 -8.36 -6.09 -4.31
CA ILE A 69 -7.92 -5.22 -3.19
C ILE A 69 -6.73 -5.79 -2.41
N ASN A 70 -6.57 -7.11 -2.38
CA ASN A 70 -5.41 -7.79 -1.80
C ASN A 70 -4.10 -7.50 -2.55
N ARG A 71 -4.17 -7.07 -3.81
CA ARG A 71 -3.02 -6.65 -4.62
C ARG A 71 -2.56 -5.22 -4.33
N MET A 72 -3.41 -4.38 -3.73
CA MET A 72 -3.05 -2.97 -3.45
C MET A 72 -1.80 -2.83 -2.57
N ARG A 73 -1.61 -3.74 -1.59
CA ARG A 73 -0.40 -3.76 -0.76
C ARG A 73 0.85 -4.10 -1.57
N ALA A 74 0.72 -4.96 -2.58
CA ALA A 74 1.80 -5.27 -3.52
C ALA A 74 2.09 -4.08 -4.43
N THR A 75 1.06 -3.48 -5.02
CA THR A 75 1.17 -2.28 -5.85
C THR A 75 1.88 -1.15 -5.12
N TYR A 76 1.53 -0.90 -3.85
CA TYR A 76 2.22 0.07 -3.01
C TYR A 76 3.71 -0.26 -2.83
N SER A 77 4.06 -1.53 -2.58
CA SER A 77 5.48 -1.94 -2.51
C SER A 77 6.22 -1.64 -3.81
N THR A 78 5.63 -1.99 -4.96
CA THR A 78 6.24 -1.77 -6.27
C THR A 78 6.45 -0.29 -6.55
N LEU A 79 5.49 0.57 -6.21
CA LEU A 79 5.63 2.02 -6.36
C LEU A 79 6.74 2.59 -5.46
N MET A 80 6.80 2.16 -4.20
CA MET A 80 7.87 2.60 -3.28
C MET A 80 9.26 2.16 -3.73
N GLN A 81 9.38 0.94 -4.27
CA GLN A 81 10.64 0.46 -4.85
C GLN A 81 11.05 1.27 -6.08
N ARG A 82 10.10 1.57 -6.99
CA ARG A 82 10.36 2.45 -8.14
C ARG A 82 10.77 3.86 -7.73
N ALA A 83 10.30 4.33 -6.58
CA ALA A 83 10.75 5.58 -5.98
C ALA A 83 12.11 5.47 -5.25
N GLY A 84 12.80 4.32 -5.34
CA GLY A 84 14.11 4.10 -4.74
C GLY A 84 14.10 3.75 -3.25
N VAL A 85 12.93 3.48 -2.66
CA VAL A 85 12.85 3.14 -1.23
C VAL A 85 13.34 1.73 -0.98
N ASP A 86 14.27 1.60 -0.03
CA ASP A 86 14.86 0.31 0.31
C ASP A 86 13.81 -0.71 0.81
N HIS A 87 13.99 -1.96 0.38
CA HIS A 87 13.09 -3.06 0.68
C HIS A 87 12.95 -3.33 2.19
N THR A 88 13.98 -3.08 3.00
CA THR A 88 13.89 -3.25 4.46
C THR A 88 12.96 -2.21 5.09
N VAL A 89 12.99 -0.97 4.59
CA VAL A 89 12.08 0.11 4.99
C VAL A 89 10.64 -0.23 4.59
N ILE A 90 10.43 -0.70 3.36
CA ILE A 90 9.09 -1.13 2.90
C ILE A 90 8.59 -2.31 3.75
N ASN A 91 9.44 -3.29 4.07
CA ASN A 91 9.10 -4.41 4.95
C ASN A 91 8.67 -3.91 6.34
N ALA A 92 9.40 -2.97 6.93
CA ALA A 92 9.06 -2.36 8.22
C ALA A 92 7.72 -1.64 8.18
N MET A 93 7.49 -0.78 7.17
CA MET A 93 6.21 -0.07 6.98
C MET A 93 5.01 -1.03 6.81
N GLN A 94 5.25 -2.22 6.30
CA GLN A 94 4.22 -3.23 6.09
C GLN A 94 4.08 -4.23 7.25
N GLY A 95 4.90 -4.13 8.29
CA GLY A 95 4.93 -5.08 9.41
C GLY A 95 5.34 -6.49 9.00
N ARG A 96 6.27 -6.59 8.04
CA ARG A 96 6.94 -7.86 7.69
C ARG A 96 8.21 -8.01 8.54
N SER A 97 8.68 -9.23 8.71
CA SER A 97 10.01 -9.46 9.31
C SER A 97 11.09 -8.79 8.45
N ARG A 98 12.20 -8.40 9.09
CA ARG A 98 13.37 -7.80 8.40
C ARG A 98 13.81 -8.66 7.21
N ASP A 99 13.85 -9.97 7.41
CA ASP A 99 14.33 -10.95 6.42
C ASP A 99 13.20 -11.46 5.50
N SER A 100 12.08 -10.75 5.40
CA SER A 100 10.97 -11.17 4.56
C SER A 100 11.35 -11.08 3.08
N ARG A 101 11.50 -12.26 2.47
CA ARG A 101 11.76 -12.41 1.02
C ARG A 101 10.56 -12.07 0.14
N VAL A 102 9.38 -11.78 0.70
CA VAL A 102 8.15 -11.61 -0.09
C VAL A 102 8.26 -10.49 -1.11
N LEU A 103 8.93 -9.38 -0.77
CA LEU A 103 9.14 -8.28 -1.72
C LEU A 103 10.07 -8.69 -2.86
N TYR A 104 11.17 -9.36 -2.53
CA TYR A 104 12.14 -9.87 -3.49
C TYR A 104 11.53 -10.91 -4.43
N THR A 105 10.85 -11.91 -3.88
CA THR A 105 10.32 -13.03 -4.66
C THR A 105 9.10 -12.69 -5.50
N ASN A 106 8.26 -11.73 -5.08
CA ASN A 106 6.96 -11.48 -5.74
C ASN A 106 6.87 -10.16 -6.49
N TYR A 107 7.71 -9.17 -6.18
CA TYR A 107 7.54 -7.80 -6.69
C TYR A 107 8.82 -7.23 -7.30
N LEU A 108 9.99 -7.73 -6.90
CA LEU A 108 11.25 -7.50 -7.59
C LEU A 108 11.40 -8.56 -8.69
N ASN A 109 10.72 -8.34 -9.81
CA ASN A 109 11.15 -8.93 -11.07
C ASN A 109 11.92 -7.83 -11.82
N PRO A 110 13.23 -7.62 -11.53
CA PRO A 110 14.01 -6.66 -12.29
C PRO A 110 14.03 -7.13 -13.75
N TYR A 111 13.25 -6.46 -14.60
CA TYR A 111 13.42 -6.57 -16.04
C TYR A 111 14.66 -5.76 -16.42
N GLU A 112 15.26 -6.06 -17.56
CA GLU A 112 16.55 -5.54 -18.02
C GLU A 112 16.71 -4.02 -17.86
N GLY A 113 15.65 -3.24 -18.09
CA GLY A 113 15.63 -1.78 -17.90
C GLY A 113 15.79 -1.29 -16.46
N THR A 114 15.54 -2.12 -15.46
CA THR A 114 15.65 -1.76 -14.03
C THR A 114 17.10 -1.42 -13.65
N PHE A 115 18.08 -2.12 -14.25
CA PHE A 115 19.49 -1.86 -14.00
C PHE A 115 19.94 -0.54 -14.64
N GLY A 116 19.45 -0.25 -15.85
CA GLY A 116 19.69 1.03 -16.54
C GLY A 116 19.09 2.21 -15.79
N GLU A 117 17.81 2.12 -15.40
CA GLU A 117 17.13 3.15 -14.61
C GLU A 117 17.83 3.42 -13.27
N SER A 118 18.38 2.37 -12.63
CA SER A 118 19.14 2.49 -11.39
C SER A 118 20.49 3.18 -11.61
N ALA A 119 21.19 2.84 -12.70
CA ALA A 119 22.44 3.49 -13.08
C ALA A 119 22.22 4.97 -13.41
N ASP A 120 21.15 5.30 -14.13
CA ASP A 120 20.79 6.68 -14.47
C ASP A 120 20.40 7.49 -13.22
N ALA A 121 19.65 6.90 -12.30
CA ALA A 121 19.31 7.53 -11.03
C ALA A 121 20.58 7.81 -10.19
N MET A 122 21.51 6.87 -10.11
CA MET A 122 22.80 7.07 -9.44
C MET A 122 23.62 8.14 -10.15
N GLY A 123 23.63 8.16 -11.48
CA GLY A 123 24.28 9.18 -12.29
C GLY A 123 23.77 10.58 -11.98
N ARG A 124 22.45 10.77 -11.86
CA ARG A 124 21.86 12.06 -11.45
C ARG A 124 22.30 12.51 -10.06
N VAL A 125 22.32 11.59 -9.10
CA VAL A 125 22.74 11.88 -7.72
C VAL A 125 24.22 12.24 -7.63
N VAL A 126 25.09 11.51 -8.34
CA VAL A 126 26.54 11.75 -8.34
C VAL A 126 26.90 13.03 -9.10
N ASN A 127 26.21 13.31 -10.21
CA ASN A 127 26.53 14.43 -11.09
C ASN A 127 25.76 15.72 -10.75
N GLY A 128 24.89 15.71 -9.74
CA GLY A 128 24.21 16.91 -9.23
C GLY A 128 23.20 17.53 -10.19
N SER A 129 22.37 16.71 -10.86
CA SER A 129 21.26 17.16 -11.73
C SER A 129 19.91 16.96 -11.07
#